data_AF-A0A399R9J8-F1
#
_entry.id   AF-A0A399R9J8-F1
#
_cell.length_a   1.000
_cell.length_b   1.000
_cell.length_c   1.000
_cell.angle_alpha   90.00
_cell.angle_beta   90.00
_cell.angle_gamma   90.00
#
_symmetry.space_group_name_H-M   'P 1'
#
loop_
_entity.id
_entity.type
_entity.pdbx_description
1 polymer ?
#
loop_
_entity_poly.entity_id
_entity_poly.type
_entity_poly.pdbx_seq_one_letter_code
_entity_poly.pdbx_strand_id
1 'polypeptide(L)'
;MSATKSNMPTGTRQAALIALCLAACLFAWRGNILLTGDTPGSSQAPLEAQSQTLHALLEPVLGRDAFRTAIHTGEDGHRTVLILVDAPADRFELTAGLRERIELILAAATGFDTERDSLQIQPFVFAESARSGLTQADLLELGGLGLITALLGFVVLASGERRVQPHQPAANDAVSQPVNLPSAPTRSMPQESDTAHDASGEIQRLVREDPKRAARIIKNWMNDGGAQ
;
A
#
# COMPACT_ATOMS: atom_id res chain seq x y z
N MET A 1 -25.18 -22.89 5.53
CA MET A 1 -24.11 -21.91 5.25
C MET A 1 -23.93 -21.87 3.75
N SER A 2 -24.46 -20.86 3.09
CA SER A 2 -24.47 -20.76 1.63
C SER A 2 -23.13 -20.22 1.13
N ALA A 3 -22.44 -21.02 0.32
CA ALA A 3 -21.19 -20.61 -0.33
C ALA A 3 -21.50 -19.57 -1.42
N THR A 4 -21.05 -18.34 -1.21
CA THR A 4 -21.15 -17.26 -2.19
C THR A 4 -20.21 -17.58 -3.36
N LYS A 5 -20.77 -18.02 -4.49
CA LYS A 5 -20.04 -18.33 -5.72
C LYS A 5 -19.42 -17.05 -6.29
N SER A 6 -18.10 -16.88 -6.13
CA SER A 6 -17.36 -15.77 -6.74
C SER A 6 -17.22 -16.01 -8.24
N ASN A 7 -17.89 -15.19 -9.05
CA ASN A 7 -17.80 -15.18 -10.51
C ASN A 7 -16.76 -14.16 -11.00
N MET A 8 -15.57 -14.08 -10.38
CA MET A 8 -14.54 -13.15 -10.86
C MET A 8 -13.89 -13.68 -12.16
N PRO A 9 -13.90 -12.91 -13.27
CA PRO A 9 -13.17 -13.24 -14.49
C PRO A 9 -11.67 -13.39 -14.22
N THR A 10 -10.98 -14.30 -14.91
CA THR A 10 -9.56 -14.62 -14.67
C THR A 10 -8.64 -13.39 -14.66
N GLY A 11 -8.94 -12.37 -15.48
CA GLY A 11 -8.21 -11.09 -15.50
C GLY A 11 -8.39 -10.24 -14.23
N THR A 12 -9.54 -10.30 -13.58
CA THR A 12 -9.78 -9.57 -12.32
C THR A 12 -8.99 -10.16 -11.15
N ARG A 13 -8.77 -11.49 -11.14
CA ARG A 13 -7.91 -12.15 -10.15
C ARG A 13 -6.44 -11.77 -10.33
N GLN A 14 -5.97 -11.68 -11.57
CA GLN A 14 -4.59 -11.23 -11.86
C GLN A 14 -4.38 -9.77 -11.44
N ALA A 15 -5.33 -8.89 -11.73
CA ALA A 15 -5.27 -7.49 -11.28
C ALA A 15 -5.26 -7.38 -9.75
N ALA A 16 -6.06 -8.19 -9.04
CA ALA A 16 -6.07 -8.22 -7.58
C ALA A 16 -4.74 -8.68 -6.98
N LEU A 17 -4.07 -9.66 -7.60
CA LEU A 17 -2.73 -10.11 -7.18
C LEU A 17 -1.68 -9.02 -7.36
N ILE A 18 -1.69 -8.31 -8.49
CA ILE A 18 -0.77 -7.20 -8.74
C ILE A 18 -1.00 -6.08 -7.72
N ALA A 19 -2.27 -5.70 -7.50
CA ALA A 19 -2.62 -4.71 -6.50
C ALA A 19 -2.19 -5.13 -5.08
N LEU A 20 -2.35 -6.41 -4.74
CA LEU A 20 -1.91 -6.95 -3.45
C LEU A 20 -0.39 -6.84 -3.28
N CYS A 21 0.38 -7.22 -4.30
CA CYS A 21 1.84 -7.10 -4.26
C CYS A 21 2.27 -5.64 -4.09
N LEU A 22 1.68 -4.70 -4.84
CA LEU A 22 2.00 -3.28 -4.72
C LEU A 22 1.63 -2.74 -3.34
N ALA A 23 0.44 -3.06 -2.83
CA ALA A 23 0.00 -2.64 -1.50
C ALA A 23 0.91 -3.21 -0.40
N ALA A 24 1.29 -4.49 -0.49
CA ALA A 24 2.21 -5.11 0.46
C ALA A 24 3.62 -4.49 0.41
N CYS A 25 4.13 -4.20 -0.79
CA CYS A 25 5.40 -3.49 -0.96
C CYS A 25 5.35 -2.08 -0.35
N LEU A 26 4.29 -1.32 -0.61
CA LEU A 26 4.12 0.02 -0.04
C LEU A 26 3.95 -0.03 1.48
N PHE A 27 3.17 -0.97 2.00
CA PHE A 27 3.00 -1.18 3.44
C PHE A 27 4.33 -1.53 4.11
N ALA A 28 5.11 -2.46 3.54
CA ALA A 28 6.42 -2.84 4.06
C ALA A 28 7.41 -1.66 3.98
N TRP A 29 7.42 -0.92 2.87
CA TRP A 29 8.28 0.24 2.70
C TRP A 29 7.95 1.36 3.68
N ARG A 30 6.66 1.74 3.80
CA ARG A 30 6.20 2.74 4.77
C ARG A 30 6.45 2.31 6.21
N GLY A 31 6.14 1.05 6.54
CA GLY A 31 6.44 0.49 7.85
C GLY A 31 7.94 0.55 8.16
N ASN A 32 8.78 0.24 7.18
CA ASN A 32 10.24 0.33 7.35
C ASN A 32 10.69 1.77 7.65
N ILE A 33 10.25 2.75 6.86
CA ILE A 33 10.60 4.17 7.09
C ILE A 33 10.19 4.63 8.50
N LEU A 34 8.98 4.27 8.93
CA LEU A 34 8.48 4.68 10.26
C LEU A 34 9.21 3.99 11.41
N LEU A 35 9.65 2.74 11.24
CA LEU A 35 10.32 1.95 12.27
C LEU A 35 11.83 2.22 12.36
N THR A 36 12.47 2.53 11.24
CA THR A 36 13.92 2.82 11.19
C THR A 36 14.23 4.31 11.22
N GLY A 37 13.19 5.16 11.12
CA GLY A 37 13.34 6.60 10.90
C GLY A 37 13.98 6.87 9.53
N ASP A 38 13.84 8.11 9.05
CA ASP A 38 14.71 8.61 7.98
C ASP A 38 16.13 8.72 8.53
N THR A 39 16.84 7.61 8.64
CA THR A 39 18.29 7.59 8.76
C THR A 39 18.84 7.51 7.34
N PRO A 40 19.11 8.65 6.67
CA PRO A 40 19.79 8.61 5.39
C PRO A 40 21.09 7.86 5.59
N GLY A 41 21.27 6.81 4.78
CA GLY A 41 22.37 5.86 4.86
C GLY A 41 23.68 6.56 5.13
N SER A 42 24.12 6.47 6.38
CA SER A 42 25.39 7.01 6.81
C SER A 42 26.36 5.85 6.76
N SER A 43 27.37 5.99 5.91
CA SER A 43 28.51 5.07 5.88
C SER A 43 29.55 5.54 6.91
N GLN A 44 29.11 5.95 8.10
CA GLN A 44 29.93 6.52 9.17
C GLN A 44 29.59 5.87 10.53
N ALA A 45 29.66 4.54 10.57
CA ALA A 45 29.39 3.72 11.75
C ALA A 45 29.99 4.22 13.10
N PRO A 46 31.22 4.79 13.17
CA PRO A 46 31.72 5.30 14.45
C PRO A 46 31.09 6.63 14.88
N LEU A 47 30.75 7.51 13.92
CA LEU A 47 30.14 8.82 14.22
C LEU A 47 28.67 8.67 14.61
N GLU A 48 27.96 7.74 13.96
CA GLU A 48 26.59 7.40 14.28
C GLU A 48 26.45 6.84 15.71
N ALA A 49 27.28 5.86 16.08
CA ALA A 49 27.27 5.28 17.42
C ALA A 49 27.53 6.34 18.50
N GLN A 50 28.44 7.27 18.23
CA GLN A 50 28.75 8.38 19.12
C GLN A 50 27.59 9.39 19.21
N SER A 51 26.95 9.72 18.08
CA SER A 51 25.78 10.58 18.04
C SER A 51 24.58 9.98 18.79
N GLN A 52 24.39 8.67 18.69
CA GLN A 52 23.29 7.94 19.33
C GLN A 52 23.48 7.84 20.84
N THR A 53 24.72 7.62 21.27
CA THR A 53 25.11 7.68 22.70
C THR A 53 24.89 9.09 23.26
N LEU A 54 25.32 10.11 22.52
CA LEU A 54 25.12 11.51 22.92
C LEU A 54 23.62 11.84 23.01
N HIS A 55 22.82 11.38 22.05
CA HIS A 55 21.38 11.59 22.03
C HIS A 55 20.71 10.96 23.27
N ALA A 56 21.07 9.74 23.63
CA ALA A 56 20.55 9.06 24.83
C ALA A 56 20.92 9.78 26.15
N LEU A 57 22.08 10.43 26.21
CA LEU A 57 22.53 11.14 27.41
C LEU A 57 21.92 12.54 27.55
N LEU A 58 21.61 13.19 26.43
CA LEU A 58 20.99 14.52 26.40
C LEU A 58 19.46 14.47 26.56
N GLU A 59 18.81 13.36 26.22
CA GLU A 59 17.36 13.17 26.33
C GLU A 59 16.79 13.46 27.74
N PRO A 60 17.39 12.99 28.86
CA PRO A 60 16.91 13.33 30.20
C PRO A 60 17.02 14.81 30.57
N VAL A 61 17.86 15.57 29.86
CA VAL A 61 18.16 16.98 30.17
C VAL A 61 17.33 17.92 29.29
N LEU A 62 17.23 17.62 27.99
CA LEU A 62 16.55 18.45 27.00
C LEU A 62 15.11 18.00 26.71
N GLY A 63 14.75 16.78 27.11
CA GLY A 63 13.47 16.17 26.79
C GLY A 63 13.56 15.23 25.60
N ARG A 64 12.65 14.26 25.58
CA ARG A 64 12.52 13.25 24.52
C ARG A 64 12.15 13.88 23.20
N ASP A 65 12.90 13.55 22.15
CA ASP A 65 12.74 14.00 20.77
C ASP A 65 12.78 15.53 20.55
N ALA A 66 13.09 16.30 21.61
CA ALA A 66 13.03 17.75 21.67
C ALA A 66 14.32 18.43 21.18
N PHE A 67 15.29 17.70 20.64
CA PHE A 67 16.53 18.31 20.15
C PHE A 67 17.16 17.54 19.00
N ARG A 68 17.95 18.23 18.17
CA ARG A 68 18.77 17.67 17.11
C ARG A 68 20.21 18.10 17.31
N THR A 69 21.14 17.16 17.11
CA THR A 69 22.57 17.40 17.27
C THR A 69 23.29 17.24 15.95
N ALA A 70 24.14 18.19 15.60
CA ALA A 70 25.09 18.07 14.51
C ALA A 70 26.49 18.31 15.06
N ILE A 71 27.42 17.42 14.72
CA ILE A 71 28.83 17.53 15.09
C ILE A 71 29.62 17.68 13.80
N HIS A 72 30.35 18.78 13.68
CA HIS A 72 31.26 19.02 12.58
C HIS A 72 32.70 19.10 13.10
N THR A 73 33.61 18.34 12.51
CA THR A 73 35.04 18.43 12.80
C THR A 73 35.70 19.18 11.65
N GLY A 74 36.28 20.33 11.93
CA GLY A 74 37.02 21.12 10.94
C GLY A 74 38.37 20.50 10.60
N GLU A 75 39.02 21.01 9.55
CA GLU A 75 40.34 20.53 9.09
C GLU A 75 41.43 20.67 10.16
N ASP A 76 41.28 21.66 11.06
CA ASP A 76 42.17 21.94 12.19
C ASP A 76 41.95 20.99 13.39
N GLY A 77 41.00 20.05 13.28
CA GLY A 77 40.63 19.10 14.34
C GLY A 77 39.76 19.70 15.45
N HIS A 78 39.39 20.98 15.35
CA HIS A 78 38.40 21.62 16.24
C HIS A 78 36.99 21.09 15.93
N ARG A 79 36.22 20.80 16.97
CA ARG A 79 34.83 20.34 16.82
C ARG A 79 33.87 21.49 17.08
N THR A 80 32.86 21.58 16.23
CA THR A 80 31.71 22.47 16.41
C THR A 80 30.49 21.59 16.62
N VAL A 81 29.86 21.74 17.79
CA VAL A 81 28.64 21.04 18.16
C VAL A 81 27.49 22.03 18.11
N LEU A 82 26.52 21.74 17.25
CA LEU A 82 25.26 22.47 17.16
C LEU A 82 24.15 21.62 17.78
N ILE A 83 23.45 22.20 18.75
CA ILE A 83 22.25 21.62 19.35
C ILE A 83 21.08 22.55 19.04
N LEU A 84 20.13 22.04 18.26
CA LEU A 84 18.86 22.69 18.01
C LEU A 84 17.84 22.13 19.00
N VAL A 85 17.10 22.98 19.70
CA VAL A 85 16.08 22.56 20.68
C VAL A 85 14.69 22.96 20.18
N ASP A 86 13.74 22.02 20.18
CA ASP A 86 12.34 22.21 19.79
C ASP A 86 11.59 23.06 20.81
N ALA A 87 11.85 24.35 20.76
CA ALA A 87 11.18 25.34 21.58
C ALA A 87 11.11 26.66 20.83
N PRO A 88 10.01 27.41 20.96
CA PRO A 88 9.98 28.78 20.48
C PRO A 88 10.96 29.62 21.31
N ALA A 89 11.60 30.60 20.66
CA ALA A 89 12.72 31.35 21.25
C ALA A 89 12.37 32.11 22.54
N ASP A 90 11.09 32.39 22.77
CA ASP A 90 10.55 33.05 23.96
C ASP A 90 10.35 32.10 25.15
N ARG A 91 10.36 30.78 24.93
CA ARG A 91 10.12 29.77 25.98
C ARG A 91 11.36 28.95 26.36
N PHE A 92 12.46 29.11 25.63
CA PHE A 92 13.70 28.40 25.91
C PHE A 92 14.71 29.34 26.56
N GLU A 93 14.92 29.16 27.86
CA GLU A 93 15.97 29.86 28.60
C GLU A 93 17.16 28.93 28.82
N LEU A 94 18.28 29.24 28.16
CA LEU A 94 19.54 28.54 28.37
C LEU A 94 20.19 29.03 29.68
N THR A 95 19.82 28.41 30.79
CA THR A 95 20.45 28.69 32.09
C THR A 95 21.91 28.21 32.13
N ALA A 96 22.74 28.88 32.94
CA ALA A 96 24.15 28.51 33.09
C ALA A 96 24.32 27.04 33.55
N GLY A 97 23.50 26.59 34.49
CA GLY A 97 23.52 25.20 34.97
C GLY A 97 23.08 24.18 33.92
N LEU A 98 22.11 24.52 33.06
CA LEU A 98 21.74 23.65 31.93
C LEU A 98 22.88 23.52 30.93
N ARG A 99 23.54 24.64 30.60
CA ARG A 99 24.69 24.66 29.70
C ARG A 99 25.85 23.84 30.23
N GLU A 100 26.23 24.03 31.49
CA GLU A 100 27.32 23.27 32.14
C GLU A 100 27.03 21.76 32.12
N ARG A 101 25.77 21.38 32.36
CA ARG A 101 25.35 19.97 32.31
C ARG A 101 25.45 19.37 30.90
N ILE A 102 25.08 20.14 29.89
CA ILE A 102 25.22 19.75 28.47
C ILE A 102 26.71 19.60 28.12
N GLU A 103 27.56 20.55 28.51
CA GLU A 103 29.01 20.50 28.29
C GLU A 103 29.64 19.30 28.99
N LEU A 104 29.23 18.96 30.21
CA LEU A 104 29.68 17.76 30.92
C LEU A 104 29.31 16.46 30.19
N ILE A 105 28.09 16.38 29.68
CA ILE A 105 27.63 15.22 28.89
C ILE A 105 28.43 15.10 27.60
N LEU A 106 28.67 16.21 26.91
CA LEU A 106 29.51 16.29 25.72
C LEU A 106 30.95 15.86 25.99
N ALA A 107 31.54 16.34 27.08
CA ALA A 107 32.89 15.94 27.49
C ALA A 107 32.95 14.42 27.74
N ALA A 108 31.96 13.85 28.44
CA ALA A 108 31.92 12.43 28.73
C ALA A 108 31.64 11.53 27.52
N ALA A 109 30.76 11.97 26.60
CA ALA A 109 30.31 11.16 25.47
C ALA A 109 31.22 11.27 24.24
N THR A 110 31.78 12.46 24.00
CA THR A 110 32.54 12.74 22.79
C THR A 110 33.98 13.17 23.06
N GLY A 111 34.37 13.41 24.32
CA GLY A 111 35.65 14.03 24.64
C GLY A 111 35.71 15.49 24.21
N PHE A 112 34.57 16.18 24.23
CA PHE A 112 34.45 17.62 23.93
C PHE A 112 35.28 18.44 24.94
N ASP A 113 36.02 19.43 24.43
CA ASP A 113 36.85 20.33 25.24
C ASP A 113 36.39 21.77 25.05
N THR A 114 35.98 22.45 26.12
CA THR A 114 35.46 23.83 26.07
C THR A 114 36.50 24.87 25.67
N GLU A 115 37.80 24.59 25.81
CA GLU A 115 38.86 25.51 25.37
C GLU A 115 39.17 25.40 23.87
N ARG A 116 38.89 24.23 23.27
CA ARG A 116 39.24 23.92 21.88
C ARG A 116 38.03 23.83 20.96
N ASP A 117 36.91 23.36 21.47
CA ASP A 117 35.70 23.05 20.71
C ASP A 117 34.61 24.13 20.96
N SER A 118 33.72 24.31 19.99
CA SER A 118 32.65 25.30 20.05
C SER A 118 31.29 24.64 20.24
N LEU A 119 30.49 25.15 21.18
CA LEU A 119 29.11 24.71 21.44
C LEU A 119 28.13 25.83 21.12
N GLN A 120 27.21 25.57 20.18
CA GLN A 120 26.09 26.43 19.85
C GLN A 120 24.78 25.73 20.20
N ILE A 121 23.97 26.37 21.05
CA ILE A 121 22.64 25.89 21.42
C ILE A 121 21.64 26.93 20.95
N GLN A 122 20.71 26.54 20.09
CA GLN A 122 19.72 27.45 19.52
C GLN A 122 18.30 26.87 19.63
N PRO A 123 17.31 27.65 20.08
CA PRO A 123 15.92 27.25 20.00
C PRO A 123 15.43 27.35 18.54
N PHE A 124 14.73 26.33 18.08
CA PHE A 124 14.14 26.27 16.74
C PHE A 124 12.87 25.43 16.79
N VAL A 125 11.76 25.93 16.23
CA VAL A 125 10.49 25.19 16.19
C VAL A 125 10.57 24.14 15.09
N PHE A 126 10.59 22.85 15.46
CA PHE A 126 10.61 21.77 14.48
C PHE A 126 9.25 21.63 13.80
N ALA A 127 9.28 21.27 12.51
CA ALA A 127 8.08 20.82 11.83
C ALA A 127 7.52 19.58 12.53
N GLU A 128 6.21 19.39 12.50
CA GLU A 128 5.59 18.24 13.18
C GLU A 128 6.07 16.90 12.60
N SER A 129 6.38 16.85 11.31
CA SER A 129 7.01 15.71 10.64
C SER A 129 8.46 15.45 11.05
N ALA A 130 9.11 16.43 11.67
CA ALA A 130 10.48 16.30 12.17
C ALA A 130 10.50 15.79 13.61
N ARG A 131 9.38 15.79 14.37
CA ARG A 131 9.33 15.17 15.69
C ARG A 131 9.40 13.65 15.53
N SER A 132 10.37 13.06 16.21
CA SER A 132 10.57 11.61 16.19
C SER A 132 9.42 10.98 16.97
N GLY A 133 8.62 10.17 16.29
CA GLY A 133 7.42 9.54 16.85
C GLY A 133 6.42 9.17 15.75
N LEU A 134 5.67 8.09 15.98
CA LEU A 134 4.53 7.74 15.12
C LEU A 134 3.44 8.79 15.32
N THR A 135 3.20 9.62 14.31
CA THR A 135 2.09 10.57 14.37
C THR A 135 0.76 9.84 14.20
N GLN A 136 -0.34 10.48 14.59
CA GLN A 136 -1.68 9.94 14.33
C GLN A 136 -1.93 9.76 12.83
N ALA A 137 -1.39 10.64 11.99
CA ALA A 137 -1.48 10.54 10.54
C ALA A 137 -0.73 9.29 10.03
N ASP A 138 0.45 9.01 10.56
CA ASP A 138 1.24 7.83 10.18
C ASP A 138 0.52 6.53 10.58
N LEU A 139 -0.10 6.49 11.76
CA LEU A 139 -0.89 5.35 12.21
C LEU A 139 -2.12 5.11 11.33
N LEU A 140 -2.79 6.18 10.91
CA LEU A 140 -3.94 6.10 10.00
C LEU A 140 -3.51 5.65 8.59
N GLU A 141 -2.38 6.17 8.07
CA GLU A 141 -1.84 5.76 6.77
C GLU A 141 -1.45 4.27 6.79
N LEU A 142 -0.72 3.84 7.81
CA LEU A 142 -0.28 2.46 7.95
C LEU A 142 -1.47 1.51 8.19
N GLY A 143 -2.44 1.92 9.01
CA GLY A 143 -3.69 1.20 9.22
C GLY A 143 -4.50 1.05 7.93
N GLY A 144 -4.60 2.11 7.13
CA GLY A 144 -5.26 2.10 5.83
C GLY A 144 -4.58 1.17 4.81
N LEU A 145 -3.25 1.25 4.68
CA LEU A 145 -2.47 0.35 3.83
C LEU A 145 -2.59 -1.12 4.29
N GLY A 146 -2.58 -1.36 5.60
CA GLY A 146 -2.79 -2.69 6.18
C GLY A 146 -4.18 -3.25 5.87
N LEU A 147 -5.22 -2.42 5.99
CA LEU A 147 -6.60 -2.79 5.66
C LEU A 147 -6.76 -3.11 4.17
N ILE A 148 -6.21 -2.28 3.28
CA ILE A 148 -6.25 -2.53 1.83
C ILE A 148 -5.54 -3.85 1.50
N THR A 149 -4.36 -4.09 2.08
CA THR A 149 -3.61 -5.33 1.90
C THR A 149 -4.41 -6.55 2.39
N ALA A 150 -5.06 -6.44 3.56
CA ALA A 150 -5.90 -7.51 4.10
C ALA A 150 -7.13 -7.80 3.22
N LEU A 151 -7.82 -6.75 2.73
CA LEU A 151 -8.97 -6.88 1.84
C LEU A 151 -8.59 -7.52 0.50
N LEU A 152 -7.48 -7.10 -0.10
CA LEU A 152 -6.97 -7.68 -1.34
C LEU A 152 -6.56 -9.14 -1.14
N GLY A 153 -5.90 -9.46 -0.02
CA GLY A 153 -5.57 -10.83 0.36
C GLY A 153 -6.82 -11.70 0.49
N PHE A 154 -7.84 -11.19 1.19
CA PHE A 154 -9.12 -11.88 1.35
C PHE A 154 -9.80 -12.17 0.01
N VAL A 155 -9.84 -11.21 -0.91
CA VAL A 155 -10.40 -11.42 -2.26
C VAL A 155 -9.64 -12.51 -3.02
N VAL A 156 -8.32 -12.52 -2.96
CA VAL A 156 -7.47 -13.54 -3.60
C VAL A 156 -7.74 -14.93 -3.00
N LEU A 157 -7.80 -15.05 -1.67
CA LEU A 157 -8.05 -16.30 -0.95
C LEU A 157 -9.47 -16.85 -1.22
N ALA A 158 -10.50 -15.99 -1.11
CA ALA A 158 -11.89 -16.37 -1.33
C ALA A 158 -12.20 -16.74 -2.79
N SER A 159 -11.40 -16.26 -3.75
CA SER A 159 -11.54 -16.61 -5.18
C SER A 159 -10.86 -17.93 -5.59
N GLY A 160 -10.11 -18.58 -4.69
CA GLY A 160 -9.35 -19.80 -4.95
C GLY A 160 -10.16 -21.10 -4.97
N GLU A 161 -11.39 -21.12 -4.46
CA GLU A 161 -12.23 -22.32 -4.39
C GLU A 161 -12.95 -22.61 -5.73
N ARG A 162 -12.18 -22.86 -6.79
CA ARG A 162 -12.71 -23.52 -7.98
C ARG A 162 -12.39 -25.00 -7.87
N ARG A 163 -13.31 -25.76 -7.26
CA ARG A 163 -13.30 -27.23 -7.31
C ARG A 163 -13.32 -27.63 -8.79
N VAL A 164 -12.18 -28.07 -9.30
CA VAL A 164 -12.07 -28.67 -10.64
C VAL A 164 -12.98 -29.88 -10.61
N GLN A 165 -14.12 -29.81 -11.29
CA GLN A 165 -14.98 -30.95 -11.52
C GLN A 165 -14.24 -31.84 -12.52
N PRO A 166 -13.83 -33.07 -12.16
CA PRO A 166 -13.12 -33.93 -13.09
C PRO A 166 -14.04 -34.20 -14.29
N HIS A 167 -13.61 -33.78 -15.47
CA HIS A 167 -14.18 -34.26 -16.73
C HIS A 167 -13.99 -35.77 -16.75
N GLN A 168 -15.09 -36.49 -16.67
CA GLN A 168 -15.14 -37.92 -16.92
C GLN A 168 -15.14 -38.09 -18.45
N PRO A 169 -14.08 -38.63 -19.08
CA PRO A 169 -14.11 -38.88 -20.51
C PRO A 169 -15.12 -40.00 -20.78
N ALA A 170 -16.09 -39.72 -21.65
CA ALA A 170 -17.00 -40.72 -22.17
C ALA A 170 -16.19 -41.80 -22.91
N ALA A 171 -16.20 -43.02 -22.39
CA ALA A 171 -15.69 -44.18 -23.08
C ALA A 171 -16.57 -44.42 -24.31
N ASN A 172 -16.01 -44.18 -25.49
CA ASN A 172 -16.49 -44.80 -26.72
C ASN A 172 -16.24 -46.30 -26.60
N ASP A 173 -17.30 -47.09 -26.52
CA ASP A 173 -17.24 -48.51 -26.85
C ASP A 173 -18.49 -48.93 -27.61
N ALA A 174 -18.24 -49.88 -28.49
CA ALA A 174 -18.92 -50.13 -29.75
C ALA A 174 -20.23 -50.92 -29.65
N VAL A 175 -21.09 -50.69 -30.67
CA VAL A 175 -21.92 -51.67 -31.40
C VAL A 175 -22.81 -52.61 -30.58
N SER A 176 -24.14 -52.41 -30.68
CA SER A 176 -25.13 -53.44 -31.06
C SER A 176 -26.55 -52.83 -31.14
N GLN A 177 -27.15 -52.80 -32.34
CA GLN A 177 -28.61 -52.79 -32.50
C GLN A 177 -29.08 -54.25 -32.58
N PRO A 178 -30.33 -54.61 -32.15
CA PRO A 178 -31.47 -54.53 -33.08
C PRO A 178 -32.87 -54.24 -32.47
N VAL A 179 -33.69 -53.53 -33.27
CA VAL A 179 -35.14 -53.69 -33.59
C VAL A 179 -36.17 -53.96 -32.47
N ASN A 180 -37.12 -53.01 -32.27
CA ASN A 180 -38.59 -53.16 -32.52
C ASN A 180 -39.40 -51.88 -32.20
N LEU A 181 -40.45 -51.62 -32.99
CA LEU A 181 -41.39 -50.47 -32.97
C LEU A 181 -42.50 -50.60 -31.88
N PRO A 182 -43.58 -49.77 -31.84
CA PRO A 182 -43.70 -48.30 -31.63
C PRO A 182 -44.74 -47.96 -30.53
N SER A 183 -44.74 -46.75 -29.94
CA SER A 183 -45.93 -46.17 -29.27
C SER A 183 -45.81 -44.66 -29.03
N ALA A 184 -46.91 -43.95 -29.25
CA ALA A 184 -47.10 -42.49 -29.23
C ALA A 184 -46.69 -41.79 -27.92
N PRO A 185 -46.57 -40.44 -27.91
CA PRO A 185 -47.55 -39.71 -27.09
C PRO A 185 -48.01 -38.34 -27.63
N THR A 186 -49.31 -38.13 -27.48
CA THR A 186 -49.96 -37.06 -26.69
C THR A 186 -49.40 -35.63 -26.74
N ARG A 187 -50.21 -34.76 -27.33
CA ARG A 187 -50.21 -33.29 -27.33
C ARG A 187 -50.16 -32.71 -25.90
N SER A 188 -49.28 -31.74 -25.67
CA SER A 188 -49.36 -30.79 -24.55
C SER A 188 -49.05 -29.37 -25.03
N MET A 189 -49.58 -28.39 -24.29
CA MET A 189 -49.93 -27.00 -24.63
C MET A 189 -48.77 -26.06 -25.03
N PRO A 190 -49.07 -24.88 -25.62
CA PRO A 190 -48.06 -23.94 -26.10
C PRO A 190 -47.35 -23.26 -24.93
N GLN A 191 -46.03 -23.40 -24.89
CA GLN A 191 -45.16 -22.68 -23.98
C GLN A 191 -44.75 -21.37 -24.65
N GLU A 192 -45.11 -20.26 -24.01
CA GLU A 192 -44.73 -18.89 -24.33
C GLU A 192 -43.21 -18.80 -24.45
N SER A 193 -42.71 -18.71 -25.68
CA SER A 193 -41.28 -18.74 -25.98
C SER A 193 -40.67 -17.34 -25.95
N ASP A 194 -39.79 -17.15 -24.97
CA ASP A 194 -38.50 -16.43 -24.99
C ASP A 194 -38.08 -15.73 -26.30
N THR A 195 -38.80 -14.69 -26.72
CA THR A 195 -38.42 -13.88 -27.90
C THR A 195 -37.25 -12.93 -27.63
N ALA A 196 -36.87 -12.69 -26.37
CA ALA A 196 -35.81 -11.75 -26.02
C ALA A 196 -34.39 -12.34 -26.08
N HIS A 197 -34.25 -13.66 -25.89
CA HIS A 197 -32.93 -14.31 -25.84
C HIS A 197 -32.37 -14.61 -27.25
N ASP A 198 -33.25 -14.88 -28.22
CA ASP A 198 -32.85 -15.23 -29.59
C ASP A 198 -32.37 -14.01 -30.38
N ALA A 199 -33.02 -12.85 -30.19
CA ALA A 199 -32.65 -11.59 -30.85
C ALA A 199 -31.22 -11.14 -30.51
N SER A 200 -30.77 -11.38 -29.27
CA SER A 200 -29.42 -11.00 -28.83
C SER A 200 -28.33 -11.86 -29.48
N GLY A 201 -28.62 -13.14 -29.73
CA GLY A 201 -27.70 -14.06 -30.41
C GLY A 201 -27.59 -13.75 -31.91
N GLU A 202 -28.71 -13.40 -32.55
CA GLU A 202 -28.75 -13.05 -33.97
C GLU A 202 -28.01 -11.72 -34.26
N ILE A 203 -28.15 -10.73 -33.38
CA ILE A 203 -27.41 -9.46 -33.48
C ILE A 203 -25.89 -9.69 -33.32
N GLN A 204 -25.47 -10.57 -32.41
CA GLN A 204 -24.04 -10.89 -32.26
C GLN A 204 -23.47 -11.61 -33.48
N ARG A 205 -24.24 -12.49 -34.13
CA ARG A 205 -23.81 -13.12 -35.39
C ARG A 205 -23.72 -12.10 -36.52
N LEU A 206 -24.70 -11.22 -36.67
CA LEU A 206 -24.71 -10.18 -37.70
C LEU A 206 -23.54 -9.19 -37.58
N VAL A 207 -23.14 -8.82 -36.36
CA VAL A 207 -21.95 -7.98 -36.10
C VAL A 207 -20.66 -8.68 -36.52
N ARG A 208 -20.60 -10.01 -36.37
CA ARG A 208 -19.41 -10.80 -36.68
C ARG A 208 -19.25 -11.07 -38.17
N GLU A 209 -20.37 -11.21 -38.89
CA GLU A 209 -20.39 -11.51 -40.33
C GLU A 209 -20.34 -10.25 -41.20
N ASP A 210 -21.02 -9.16 -40.82
CA ASP A 210 -21.01 -7.90 -41.60
C ASP A 210 -21.06 -6.64 -40.69
N PRO A 211 -19.89 -6.18 -40.19
CA PRO A 211 -19.81 -5.08 -39.24
C PRO A 211 -20.25 -3.74 -39.83
N LYS A 212 -20.15 -3.57 -41.16
CA LYS A 212 -20.58 -2.33 -41.83
C LYS A 212 -22.09 -2.20 -41.85
N ARG A 213 -22.80 -3.31 -42.01
CA ARG A 213 -24.27 -3.34 -42.00
C ARG A 213 -24.82 -3.14 -40.58
N ALA A 214 -24.20 -3.77 -39.58
CA ALA A 214 -24.54 -3.54 -38.17
C ALA A 214 -24.34 -2.08 -37.75
N ALA A 215 -23.21 -1.47 -38.13
CA ALA A 215 -22.95 -0.05 -37.85
C ALA A 215 -23.96 0.89 -38.53
N ARG A 216 -24.44 0.55 -39.74
CA ARG A 216 -25.48 1.34 -40.43
C ARG A 216 -26.83 1.27 -39.73
N ILE A 217 -27.19 0.11 -39.18
CA ILE A 217 -28.43 -0.07 -38.40
C ILE A 217 -28.37 0.76 -37.12
N ILE A 218 -27.26 0.72 -36.38
CA ILE A 218 -27.04 1.53 -35.17
C ILE A 218 -27.08 3.02 -35.50
N LYS A 219 -26.43 3.43 -36.59
CA LYS A 219 -26.41 4.83 -37.03
C LYS A 219 -27.81 5.34 -37.42
N ASN A 220 -28.61 4.52 -38.09
CA ASN A 220 -29.99 4.88 -38.43
C ASN A 220 -30.86 4.96 -37.17
N TRP A 221 -30.73 4.03 -36.22
CA TRP A 221 -31.41 4.09 -34.93
C TRP A 221 -31.06 5.35 -34.11
N MET A 222 -29.80 5.75 -34.13
CA MET A 222 -29.33 6.96 -33.45
C MET A 222 -29.84 8.25 -34.12
N ASN A 223 -30.10 8.20 -35.44
CA ASN A 223 -30.68 9.33 -36.17
C ASN A 223 -32.20 9.41 -36.03
N ASP A 224 -32.90 8.26 -36.00
CA ASP A 224 -34.37 8.21 -35.86
C ASP A 224 -34.82 8.44 -34.41
N GLY A 225 -34.02 8.05 -33.40
CA GLY A 225 -34.29 8.31 -31.97
C GLY A 225 -34.06 9.76 -31.51
N GLY A 226 -33.71 10.67 -32.44
CA GLY A 226 -33.45 12.08 -32.18
C GLY A 226 -34.61 13.03 -32.53
N ALA A 227 -35.77 12.52 -32.93
CA ALA A 227 -36.96 13.34 -33.18
C ALA A 227 -38.25 12.61 -32.77
N GLN A 228 -38.65 12.88 -31.52
CA GLN A 228 -39.99 12.66 -30.91
C GLN A 228 -40.43 11.21 -30.66
#